data_AF-A0A318VV63-F1
#
_entry.id   AF-A0A318VV63-F1
#
_cell.length_a   1.000
_cell.length_b   1.000
_cell.length_c   1.000
_cell.angle_alpha   90.00
_cell.angle_beta   90.00
_cell.angle_gamma   90.00
#
_symmetry.space_group_name_H-M   'P 1'
#
loop_
_entity.id
_entity.type
_entity.pdbx_description
1 polymer ?
#
loop_
_entity_poly.entity_id
_entity_poly.type
_entity_poly.pdbx_seq_one_letter_code
_entity_poly.pdbx_strand_id
1 'polypeptide(L)'
;MTKTDQELRERDAHRDIGRELLESVQQMKAGQSGRVWIVDAPDIARIRMKVGLTQTCFARLLGVSPRTLQDWEQGRRTPSGSAQTLLKIADRHPDVLRELAA
;
A
#
# COMPACT_ATOMS: atom_id res chain seq x y z
N MET A 1 -8.18 -23.27 -21.73
CA MET A 1 -7.59 -24.59 -21.44
C MET A 1 -6.20 -24.35 -20.87
N THR A 2 -5.81 -25.08 -19.83
CA THR A 2 -4.47 -24.99 -19.23
C THR A 2 -3.49 -25.70 -20.16
N LYS A 3 -2.38 -25.04 -20.52
CA LYS A 3 -1.34 -25.65 -21.35
C LYS A 3 -0.68 -26.82 -20.60
N THR A 4 -0.35 -27.88 -21.33
CA THR A 4 0.46 -29.01 -20.85
C THR A 4 1.92 -28.59 -20.67
N ASP A 5 2.67 -29.33 -19.85
CA ASP A 5 4.09 -29.06 -19.57
C ASP A 5 4.95 -29.06 -20.84
N GLN A 6 4.62 -29.92 -21.81
CA GLN A 6 5.32 -29.97 -23.10
C GLN A 6 5.13 -28.67 -23.89
N GLU A 7 3.89 -28.17 -23.97
CA GLU A 7 3.57 -26.91 -24.64
C GLU A 7 4.21 -25.69 -23.95
N LEU A 8 4.41 -25.74 -22.62
CA LEU A 8 5.12 -24.69 -21.89
C LEU A 8 6.62 -24.69 -22.22
N ARG A 9 7.25 -25.87 -22.29
CA ARG A 9 8.66 -26.01 -22.66
C ARG A 9 8.93 -25.57 -24.09
N GLU A 10 8.08 -25.96 -25.03
CA GLU A 10 8.18 -25.54 -26.44
C GLU A 10 8.01 -24.02 -26.58
N ARG A 11 7.07 -23.42 -25.83
CA ARG A 11 6.92 -21.95 -25.78
C ARG A 11 8.20 -21.28 -25.26
N ASP A 12 8.74 -21.76 -24.15
CA ASP A 12 9.86 -21.11 -23.47
C ASP A 12 11.21 -21.38 -24.16
N ALA A 13 11.34 -22.43 -24.97
CA ALA A 13 12.53 -22.74 -25.76
C ALA A 13 12.93 -21.64 -26.75
N HIS A 14 11.97 -20.79 -27.16
CA HIS A 14 12.18 -19.72 -28.12
C HIS A 14 12.05 -18.31 -27.51
N ARG A 15 11.93 -18.19 -26.19
CA ARG A 15 11.75 -16.89 -25.51
C ARG A 15 13.06 -16.32 -25.02
N ASP A 16 13.29 -15.04 -25.32
CA ASP A 16 14.34 -14.25 -24.71
C ASP A 16 13.77 -13.46 -23.53
N ILE A 17 13.82 -14.07 -22.36
CA ILE A 17 13.31 -13.47 -21.12
C ILE A 17 14.06 -12.18 -20.77
N GLY A 18 15.36 -12.09 -21.08
CA GLY A 18 16.15 -10.90 -20.80
C GLY A 18 15.65 -9.68 -21.58
N ARG A 19 15.37 -9.88 -22.88
CA ARG A 19 14.77 -8.86 -23.75
C ARG A 19 13.37 -8.46 -23.27
N GLU A 20 12.51 -9.42 -22.96
CA GLU A 20 11.14 -9.16 -22.49
C GLU A 20 11.11 -8.35 -21.18
N LEU A 21 12.02 -8.65 -20.24
CA LEU A 21 12.15 -7.91 -18.99
C LEU A 21 12.65 -6.48 -19.22
N LEU A 22 13.65 -6.31 -20.09
CA LEU A 22 14.17 -4.98 -20.42
C LEU A 22 13.10 -4.10 -21.07
N GLU A 23 12.32 -4.68 -21.99
CA GLU A 23 11.19 -4.01 -22.63
C GLU A 23 10.14 -3.59 -21.59
N SER A 24 9.79 -4.46 -20.65
CA SER A 24 8.85 -4.16 -19.57
C SER A 24 9.30 -2.97 -18.71
N VAL A 25 10.59 -2.90 -18.36
CA VAL A 25 11.16 -1.79 -17.59
C VAL A 25 11.11 -0.49 -18.39
N GLN A 26 11.40 -0.53 -19.70
CA GLN A 26 11.31 0.64 -20.57
C GLN A 26 9.87 1.14 -20.70
N GLN A 27 8.90 0.24 -20.87
CA GLN A 27 7.48 0.55 -20.89
C GLN A 27 7.03 1.21 -19.58
N MET A 28 7.43 0.68 -18.42
CA MET A 28 7.15 1.30 -17.11
C MET A 28 7.74 2.71 -17.00
N LYS A 29 9.00 2.90 -17.42
CA LYS A 29 9.64 4.22 -17.44
C LYS A 29 8.93 5.21 -18.37
N ALA A 30 8.40 4.73 -19.49
CA ALA A 30 7.63 5.53 -20.44
C ALA A 30 6.16 5.75 -20.01
N GLY A 31 5.74 5.26 -18.84
CA GLY A 31 4.35 5.34 -18.37
C GLY A 31 3.37 4.45 -19.15
N GLN A 32 3.88 3.53 -19.97
CA GLN A 32 3.11 2.54 -20.73
C GLN A 32 2.78 1.34 -19.83
N SER A 33 2.12 1.62 -18.71
CA SER A 33 1.60 0.58 -17.82
C SER A 33 0.28 0.03 -18.35
N GLY A 34 0.02 -1.25 -18.07
CA GLY A 34 -1.29 -1.88 -18.31
C GLY A 34 -2.38 -1.30 -17.39
N ARG A 35 -3.39 -2.10 -17.02
CA ARG A 35 -4.43 -1.63 -16.09
C ARG A 35 -3.83 -1.18 -14.77
N VAL A 36 -4.00 0.10 -14.45
CA VAL A 36 -3.65 0.67 -13.15
C VAL A 36 -4.86 0.49 -12.23
N TRP A 37 -4.69 -0.32 -11.19
CA TRP A 37 -5.64 -0.41 -10.10
C TRP A 37 -5.33 0.71 -9.11
N ILE A 38 -6.10 1.78 -9.16
CA ILE A 38 -6.05 2.80 -8.12
C ILE A 38 -6.80 2.19 -6.93
N VAL A 39 -6.05 1.71 -5.96
CA VAL A 39 -6.60 1.36 -4.65
C VAL A 39 -6.74 2.67 -3.91
N ASP A 40 -7.97 3.15 -3.72
CA ASP A 40 -8.24 4.22 -2.79
C ASP A 40 -7.77 3.75 -1.41
N ALA A 41 -6.60 4.22 -0.99
CA ALA A 41 -6.13 3.97 0.36
C ALA A 41 -7.22 4.49 1.30
N PRO A 42 -7.80 3.66 2.18
CA PRO A 42 -8.79 4.15 3.12
C PRO A 42 -8.15 5.30 3.89
N ASP A 43 -8.96 6.33 4.16
CA ASP A 43 -8.52 7.66 4.60
C ASP A 43 -7.43 7.62 5.70
N ILE A 44 -7.51 6.61 6.57
CA ILE A 44 -6.61 6.35 7.69
C ILE A 44 -5.15 6.12 7.27
N ALA A 45 -4.88 5.36 6.20
CA ALA A 45 -3.52 5.12 5.74
C ALA A 45 -2.89 6.39 5.17
N ARG A 46 -3.69 7.18 4.42
CA ARG A 46 -3.31 8.50 3.92
C ARG A 46 -2.98 9.45 5.06
N ILE A 47 -3.80 9.47 6.12
CA ILE A 47 -3.57 10.28 7.32
C ILE A 47 -2.24 9.91 7.97
N ARG A 48 -1.96 8.61 8.19
CA ARG A 48 -0.67 8.18 8.76
C ARG A 48 0.51 8.63 7.91
N MET A 49 0.42 8.44 6.59
CA MET A 49 1.48 8.84 5.65
C MET A 49 1.70 10.35 5.66
N LYS A 50 0.63 11.15 5.81
CA LYS A 50 0.72 12.60 5.98
C LYS A 50 1.48 12.99 7.25
N VAL A 51 1.28 12.28 8.35
CA VAL A 51 2.04 12.50 9.59
C VAL A 51 3.51 12.06 9.41
N GLY A 52 3.79 11.07 8.56
CA GLY A 52 5.14 10.61 8.26
C GLY A 52 5.63 9.49 9.20
N LEU A 53 4.71 8.75 9.81
CA LEU A 53 5.02 7.69 10.77
C LEU A 53 4.84 6.28 10.17
N THR A 54 5.62 5.33 10.68
CA THR A 54 5.40 3.90 10.43
C THR A 54 4.09 3.44 11.08
N GLN A 55 3.53 2.31 10.61
CA GLN A 55 2.32 1.75 11.22
C GLN A 55 2.50 1.50 12.72
N THR A 56 3.65 0.95 13.14
CA THR A 56 3.94 0.68 14.55
C THR A 56 3.99 1.96 15.39
N CYS A 57 4.70 2.99 14.93
CA CYS A 57 4.81 4.26 15.66
C CYS A 57 3.46 4.97 15.75
N PHE A 58 2.69 4.99 14.66
CA PHE A 58 1.38 5.61 14.63
C PHE A 58 0.37 4.86 15.51
N ALA A 59 0.37 3.53 15.48
CA ALA A 59 -0.47 2.71 16.35
C ALA A 59 -0.17 2.95 17.83
N ARG A 60 1.13 3.00 18.19
CA ARG A 60 1.58 3.32 19.55
C ARG A 60 1.08 4.70 20.01
N LEU A 61 1.18 5.71 19.15
CA LEU A 61 0.72 7.07 19.44
C LEU A 61 -0.81 7.13 19.65
N LEU A 62 -1.57 6.36 18.88
CA LEU A 62 -3.02 6.23 19.02
C LEU A 62 -3.46 5.29 20.16
N GLY A 63 -2.51 4.65 20.85
CA GLY A 63 -2.81 3.72 21.95
C GLY A 63 -3.46 2.41 21.50
N VAL A 64 -3.19 1.96 20.27
CA VAL A 64 -3.74 0.71 19.72
C VAL A 64 -2.64 -0.24 19.23
N SER A 65 -2.99 -1.51 19.03
CA SER A 65 -2.05 -2.48 18.46
C SER A 65 -1.78 -2.19 16.96
N PRO A 66 -0.59 -2.52 16.42
CA PRO A 66 -0.32 -2.42 14.98
C PRO A 66 -1.34 -3.22 14.15
N ARG A 67 -1.80 -4.36 14.66
CA ARG A 67 -2.82 -5.19 14.04
C ARG A 67 -4.16 -4.46 13.94
N THR A 68 -4.55 -3.72 14.98
CA THR A 68 -5.77 -2.89 15.00
C THR A 68 -5.68 -1.78 13.95
N LEU A 69 -4.56 -1.06 13.89
CA LEU A 69 -4.35 -0.03 12.87
C LEU A 69 -4.41 -0.63 11.46
N GLN A 70 -3.81 -1.80 11.25
CA GLN A 70 -3.87 -2.50 9.96
C GLN A 70 -5.30 -2.90 9.56
N ASP A 71 -6.14 -3.33 10.51
CA ASP A 71 -7.56 -3.60 10.23
C ASP A 71 -8.31 -2.34 9.78
N TRP A 72 -7.98 -1.19 10.36
CA TRP A 72 -8.55 0.09 9.97
C TRP A 72 -8.06 0.55 8.59
N GLU A 73 -6.74 0.49 8.35
CA GLU A 73 -6.12 0.80 7.05
C GLU A 73 -6.48 -0.18 5.93
N GLN A 74 -7.13 -1.30 6.24
CA GLN A 74 -7.62 -2.26 5.26
C GLN A 74 -9.16 -2.33 5.23
N GLY A 75 -9.84 -1.45 5.97
CA GLY A 75 -11.30 -1.36 6.00
C GLY A 75 -12.01 -2.57 6.63
N ARG A 76 -11.29 -3.48 7.30
CA ARG A 76 -11.89 -4.64 7.97
C ARG A 76 -12.60 -4.29 9.27
N ARG A 77 -12.20 -3.18 9.91
CA ARG A 77 -12.83 -2.67 11.13
C ARG A 77 -12.96 -1.16 11.09
N THR A 78 -14.01 -0.67 11.72
CA THR A 78 -14.23 0.77 11.91
C THR A 78 -13.62 1.22 13.23
N PRO A 79 -12.84 2.31 13.27
CA PRO A 79 -12.35 2.88 14.52
C PRO A 79 -13.50 3.33 15.43
N SER A 80 -13.28 3.32 16.75
CA SER A 80 -14.21 3.90 17.71
C SER A 80 -14.40 5.42 17.47
N GLY A 81 -15.47 6.00 18.01
CA GLY A 81 -15.73 7.45 17.86
C GLY A 81 -14.57 8.33 18.36
N SER A 82 -13.92 7.95 19.46
CA SER A 82 -12.73 8.64 19.97
C SER A 82 -11.53 8.52 19.02
N ALA A 83 -11.28 7.32 18.49
CA ALA A 83 -10.22 7.10 17.52
C ALA A 83 -10.47 7.87 16.21
N GLN A 84 -11.71 7.96 15.73
CA GLN A 84 -12.07 8.78 14.57
C GLN A 84 -11.78 10.27 14.80
N THR A 85 -12.04 10.78 16.01
CA THR A 85 -11.70 12.17 16.36
C THR A 85 -10.19 12.40 16.34
N LEU A 86 -9.40 11.48 16.91
CA LEU A 86 -7.94 11.56 16.87
C LEU A 86 -7.40 11.48 15.43
N LEU A 87 -7.97 10.63 14.57
CA LEU A 87 -7.62 10.55 13.15
C LEU A 87 -7.94 11.85 12.40
N LYS A 88 -9.06 12.52 12.72
CA LYS A 88 -9.37 13.84 12.15
C LYS A 88 -8.38 14.92 12.60
N ILE A 89 -7.92 14.87 13.84
CA ILE A 89 -6.87 15.77 14.34
C ILE A 89 -5.56 15.48 13.61
N ALA A 90 -5.18 14.20 13.48
CA ALA A 90 -4.00 13.77 12.73
C ALA A 90 -4.01 14.25 11.27
N ASP A 91 -5.17 14.28 10.61
CA ASP A 91 -5.26 14.82 9.26
C ASP A 91 -5.11 16.34 9.23
N ARG A 92 -5.78 17.07 10.12
CA ARG A 92 -5.76 18.55 10.08
C ARG A 92 -4.47 19.16 10.63
N HIS A 93 -3.89 18.54 11.65
CA HIS A 93 -2.74 19.05 12.39
C HIS A 93 -1.68 17.95 12.56
N PRO A 94 -1.03 17.51 11.46
CA PRO A 94 -0.05 16.43 11.52
C PRO A 94 1.16 16.78 12.40
N ASP A 95 1.50 18.06 12.53
CA ASP A 95 2.64 18.53 13.33
C ASP A 95 2.49 18.19 14.82
N VAL A 96 1.27 18.29 15.37
CA VAL A 96 0.98 17.94 16.77
C VAL A 96 1.32 16.47 17.05
N LEU A 97 1.02 15.57 16.11
CA LEU A 97 1.34 14.15 16.27
C LEU A 97 2.83 13.85 16.06
N ARG A 98 3.53 14.65 15.26
CA ARG A 98 5.00 14.52 15.10
C ARG A 98 5.70 14.95 16.38
N GLU A 99 5.25 16.04 17.01
CA GLU A 99 5.77 16.51 18.30
C GLU A 99 5.59 15.46 19.40
N LEU A 100 4.42 14.80 19.47
CA LEU A 100 4.16 13.74 20.45
C LEU A 100 4.92 12.42 20.17
N ALA A 101 5.47 12.26 18.97
CA ALA A 101 6.23 11.09 18.57
C ALA A 101 7.74 11.22 18.82
N ALA A 102 8.22 12.43 19.14
CA ALA A 102 9.59 12.73 19.56
C ALA A 102 9.86 12.24 20.99
#